data_AF-B8BTV5-F1
#
_entry.id   AF-B8BTV5-F1
#
_cell.length_a   1.000
_cell.length_b   1.000
_cell.length_c   1.000
_cell.angle_alpha   90.00
_cell.angle_beta   90.00
_cell.angle_gamma   90.00
#
_symmetry.space_group_name_H-M   'P 1'
#
loop_
_entity.id
_entity.type
_entity.pdbx_description
1 polymer ?
#
loop_
_entity_poly.entity_id
_entity_poly.type
_entity_poly.pdbx_seq_one_letter_code
_entity_poly.pdbx_strand_id
1 'polypeptide(L)'
;MLANAPPLPPGTESVSNVTCKDVVMGRGSGTQNHCGNVTYRKLVYLNKELYATSSKFDKLKISKAIVAAVRNFGGRFLQANDKRGGLHYDIGDKRSWDKTSQALREGQTEIRAKLAEEAEKQPNGADKVREYKQVISEQNFFNFAMKMLHSLYEPDSGSTACGPNCAHARRRQTLSRGDAAALHRAMQLQFPPPPDAVAQT
;
A
#
# COMPACT_ATOMS: atom_id res chain seq x y z
N MET A 1 29.98 35.95 9.97
CA MET A 1 30.19 35.04 8.82
C MET A 1 29.56 33.69 9.19
N LEU A 2 28.26 33.51 8.96
CA LEU A 2 27.60 32.23 9.20
C LEU A 2 27.94 31.30 8.04
N ALA A 3 28.71 30.25 8.30
CA ALA A 3 29.09 29.27 7.30
C ALA A 3 27.84 28.52 6.82
N ASN A 4 27.52 28.65 5.53
CA ASN A 4 26.55 27.79 4.86
C ASN A 4 27.09 26.35 4.87
N ALA A 5 26.48 25.51 5.70
CA ALA A 5 26.72 24.07 5.65
C ALA A 5 26.26 23.51 4.30
N PRO A 6 26.99 22.56 3.69
CA PRO A 6 26.57 21.93 2.45
C PRO A 6 25.26 21.14 2.65
N PRO A 7 24.37 21.10 1.64
CA PRO A 7 23.12 20.34 1.74
C PRO A 7 23.41 18.85 1.96
N LEU A 8 22.77 18.27 2.98
CA LEU A 8 22.90 16.86 3.31
C LEU A 8 22.33 15.97 2.19
N PRO A 9 22.90 14.77 1.96
CA PRO A 9 22.39 13.86 0.95
C PRO A 9 20.98 13.35 1.31
N PRO A 10 20.10 13.05 0.33
CA PRO A 10 18.78 12.51 0.60
C PRO A 10 18.87 11.21 1.42
N GLY A 11 18.18 11.16 2.57
CA GLY A 11 18.15 9.99 3.47
C GLY A 11 18.84 10.14 4.83
N THR A 12 19.27 11.33 5.22
CA THR A 12 19.94 11.57 6.53
C THR A 12 19.00 11.93 7.67
N GLU A 13 17.79 12.40 7.36
CA GLU A 13 16.83 12.80 8.39
C GLU A 13 16.09 11.58 8.93
N SER A 14 16.07 11.46 10.26
CA SER A 14 15.30 10.43 10.94
C SER A 14 13.81 10.74 10.82
N VAL A 15 13.04 9.73 10.43
CA VAL A 15 11.59 9.76 10.42
C VAL A 15 11.08 9.23 11.76
N SER A 16 10.48 10.10 12.57
CA SER A 16 9.88 9.74 13.86
C SER A 16 8.47 9.17 13.70
N ASN A 17 7.66 9.71 12.78
CA ASN A 17 6.28 9.28 12.55
C ASN A 17 6.16 8.46 11.26
N VAL A 18 6.15 7.13 11.42
CA VAL A 18 5.81 6.19 10.36
C VAL A 18 4.30 6.19 10.17
N THR A 19 3.84 6.38 8.93
CA THR A 19 2.42 6.51 8.57
C THR A 19 1.95 5.31 7.75
N CYS A 20 0.63 5.15 7.60
CA CYS A 20 0.07 4.11 6.71
C CYS A 20 0.36 4.28 5.22
N LYS A 21 0.99 5.39 4.81
CA LYS A 21 1.48 5.58 3.44
C LYS A 21 2.91 5.05 3.26
N ASP A 22 3.64 4.86 4.36
CA ASP A 22 5.04 4.44 4.33
C ASP A 22 5.17 2.92 4.13
N VAL A 23 6.14 2.54 3.31
CA VAL A 23 6.54 1.15 3.09
C VAL A 23 7.73 0.85 3.98
N VAL A 24 7.53 0.00 4.99
CA VAL A 24 8.55 -0.30 6.00
C VAL A 24 9.32 -1.56 5.60
N MET A 25 10.64 -1.49 5.66
CA MET A 25 11.58 -2.57 5.42
C MET A 25 11.89 -3.29 6.73
N GLY A 26 11.99 -4.61 6.70
CA GLY A 26 12.30 -5.41 7.87
C GLY A 26 11.96 -6.88 7.67
N ARG A 27 12.28 -7.70 8.68
CA ARG A 27 11.86 -9.10 8.78
C ARG A 27 10.95 -9.24 10.01
N GLY A 28 9.87 -10.01 9.88
CA GLY A 28 8.92 -10.26 10.97
C GLY A 28 7.49 -9.81 10.67
N SER A 29 6.56 -10.31 11.48
CA SER A 29 5.11 -10.12 11.30
C SER A 29 4.66 -8.66 11.44
N GLY A 30 5.27 -7.89 12.34
CA GLY A 30 4.94 -6.48 12.57
C GLY A 30 5.14 -5.62 11.31
N THR A 31 6.30 -5.72 10.66
CA THR A 31 6.55 -5.04 9.38
C THR A 31 5.65 -5.59 8.28
N GLN A 32 5.44 -6.91 8.22
CA GLN A 32 4.58 -7.51 7.20
C GLN A 32 3.14 -6.98 7.27
N ASN A 33 2.61 -6.77 8.48
CA ASN A 33 1.23 -6.36 8.71
C ASN A 33 1.01 -4.84 8.74
N HIS A 34 2.08 -4.05 8.65
CA HIS A 34 1.98 -2.59 8.53
C HIS A 34 1.03 -2.20 7.38
N CYS A 35 0.08 -1.31 7.65
CA CYS A 35 -0.93 -0.86 6.69
C CYS A 35 -0.34 -0.43 5.33
N GLY A 36 0.75 0.35 5.34
CA GLY A 36 1.42 0.75 4.10
C GLY A 36 2.05 -0.41 3.33
N ASN A 37 2.53 -1.45 4.02
CA ASN A 37 3.04 -2.66 3.38
C ASN A 37 1.92 -3.52 2.79
N VAL A 38 0.74 -3.55 3.41
CA VAL A 38 -0.44 -4.20 2.86
C VAL A 38 -0.86 -3.51 1.56
N THR A 39 -1.00 -2.17 1.57
CA THR A 39 -1.35 -1.40 0.38
C THR A 39 -0.30 -1.52 -0.71
N TYR A 40 0.99 -1.46 -0.36
CA TYR A 40 2.09 -1.67 -1.30
C TYR A 40 2.04 -3.05 -1.97
N ARG A 41 1.77 -4.13 -1.22
CA ARG A 41 1.63 -5.47 -1.81
C ARG A 41 0.46 -5.55 -2.79
N LYS A 42 -0.67 -4.90 -2.47
CA LYS A 42 -1.82 -4.80 -3.39
C LYS A 42 -1.46 -4.02 -4.65
N LEU A 43 -0.80 -2.86 -4.51
CA LEU A 43 -0.35 -2.06 -5.64
C LEU A 43 0.59 -2.86 -6.57
N VAL A 44 1.57 -3.56 -5.98
CA VAL A 44 2.48 -4.43 -6.74
C VAL A 44 1.68 -5.52 -7.46
N TYR A 45 0.76 -6.19 -6.76
CA TYR A 45 -0.09 -7.24 -7.33
C TYR A 45 -0.87 -6.75 -8.57
N LEU A 46 -1.51 -5.58 -8.48
CA LEU A 46 -2.26 -4.96 -9.58
C LEU A 46 -1.37 -4.62 -10.80
N ASN A 47 -0.06 -4.47 -10.60
CA ASN A 47 0.90 -4.20 -11.68
C ASN A 47 1.59 -5.47 -12.22
N LYS A 48 1.35 -6.66 -11.63
CA LYS A 48 2.08 -7.87 -12.03
C LYS A 48 1.70 -8.39 -13.42
N GLU A 49 0.44 -8.22 -13.84
CA GLU A 49 0.01 -8.60 -15.19
C GLU A 49 0.68 -7.71 -16.25
N LEU A 50 0.65 -6.39 -16.06
CA LEU A 50 1.37 -5.43 -16.90
C LEU A 50 2.88 -5.75 -16.95
N TYR A 51 3.48 -6.14 -15.83
CA TYR A 51 4.88 -6.56 -15.77
C TYR A 51 5.14 -7.87 -16.53
N ALA A 52 4.22 -8.83 -16.47
CA ALA A 52 4.32 -10.13 -17.11
C ALA A 52 4.36 -10.00 -18.64
N THR A 53 3.57 -9.07 -19.19
CA THR A 53 3.43 -8.77 -20.62
C THR A 53 4.47 -7.78 -21.14
N SER A 54 5.31 -7.21 -20.27
CA SER A 54 6.27 -6.16 -20.62
C SER A 54 7.64 -6.67 -21.03
N SER A 55 8.34 -5.85 -21.82
CA SER A 55 9.74 -6.08 -22.21
C SER A 55 10.70 -5.98 -21.01
N LYS A 56 11.95 -6.48 -21.16
CA LYS A 56 12.99 -6.35 -20.13
C LYS A 56 13.24 -4.89 -19.74
N PHE A 57 13.18 -3.96 -20.71
CA PHE A 57 13.40 -2.54 -20.47
C PHE A 57 12.22 -1.89 -19.73
N ASP A 58 10.99 -2.23 -20.12
CA ASP A 58 9.80 -1.64 -19.50
C ASP A 58 9.57 -2.16 -18.08
N LYS A 59 10.00 -3.38 -17.77
CA LYS A 59 9.97 -3.94 -16.40
C LYS A 59 10.66 -3.03 -15.38
N LEU A 60 11.80 -2.42 -15.74
CA LEU A 60 12.47 -1.46 -14.85
C LEU A 60 11.66 -0.16 -14.71
N LYS A 61 11.03 0.31 -15.80
CA LYS A 61 10.19 1.51 -15.79
C LYS A 61 8.95 1.31 -14.91
N ILE A 62 8.34 0.13 -14.92
CA ILE A 62 7.24 -0.24 -14.03
C ILE A 62 7.66 -0.16 -12.56
N SER A 63 8.82 -0.72 -12.20
CA SER A 63 9.35 -0.62 -10.83
C SER A 63 9.55 0.84 -10.40
N LYS A 64 10.13 1.67 -11.28
CA LYS A 64 10.33 3.11 -11.02
C LYS A 64 9.01 3.85 -10.87
N ALA A 65 8.03 3.55 -11.73
CA ALA A 65 6.71 4.15 -11.72
C ALA A 65 5.94 3.85 -10.42
N ILE A 66 5.99 2.62 -9.92
CA ILE A 66 5.36 2.25 -8.64
C ILE A 66 6.00 3.01 -7.47
N VAL A 67 7.34 3.08 -7.42
CA VAL A 67 8.04 3.83 -6.37
C VAL A 67 7.70 5.32 -6.44
N ALA A 68 7.72 5.90 -7.65
CA ALA A 68 7.32 7.27 -7.87
C ALA A 68 5.87 7.53 -7.44
N ALA A 69 4.94 6.61 -7.73
CA ALA A 69 3.55 6.72 -7.33
C ALA A 69 3.39 6.74 -5.80
N VAL A 70 4.05 5.82 -5.10
CA VAL A 70 4.07 5.80 -3.62
C VAL A 70 4.60 7.12 -3.05
N ARG A 71 5.73 7.62 -3.59
CA ARG A 71 6.31 8.89 -3.18
C ARG A 71 5.40 10.08 -3.45
N ASN A 72 4.82 10.15 -4.64
CA ASN A 72 3.90 11.21 -5.03
C ASN A 72 2.63 11.21 -4.16
N PHE A 73 2.19 10.03 -3.71
CA PHE A 73 1.06 9.89 -2.78
C PHE A 73 1.41 10.25 -1.32
N GLY A 74 2.67 10.60 -1.05
CA GLY A 74 3.19 11.00 0.27
C GLY A 74 3.77 9.85 1.09
N GLY A 75 4.01 8.68 0.50
CA GLY A 75 4.64 7.54 1.15
C GLY A 75 6.16 7.52 0.97
N ARG A 76 6.89 7.00 1.95
CA ARG A 76 8.35 6.79 1.89
C ARG A 76 8.68 5.30 1.99
N PHE A 77 9.90 4.93 1.61
CA PHE A 77 10.42 3.57 1.83
C PHE A 77 11.38 3.60 3.00
N LEU A 78 10.93 3.16 4.16
CA LEU A 78 11.62 3.35 5.43
C LEU A 78 12.32 2.07 5.88
N GLN A 79 13.49 2.19 6.48
CA GLN A 79 14.16 1.10 7.18
C GLN A 79 14.60 1.57 8.56
N ALA A 80 14.28 0.77 9.59
CA ALA A 80 14.81 0.99 10.93
C ALA A 80 16.32 0.72 10.95
N ASN A 81 17.05 1.56 11.67
CA ASN A 81 18.48 1.40 11.88
C ASN A 81 18.76 1.14 13.36
N ASP A 82 19.00 -0.11 13.72
CA ASP A 82 19.27 -0.54 15.10
C ASP A 82 20.49 0.16 15.69
N LYS A 83 21.51 0.47 14.86
CA LYS A 83 22.71 1.20 15.28
C LYS A 83 22.45 2.67 15.58
N ARG A 84 21.29 3.20 15.18
CA ARG A 84 20.85 4.59 15.41
C ARG A 84 19.58 4.61 16.27
N GLY A 85 19.53 3.76 17.29
CA GLY A 85 18.44 3.73 18.27
C GLY A 85 17.09 3.28 17.71
N GLY A 86 17.07 2.53 16.59
CA GLY A 86 15.83 2.04 15.98
C GLY A 86 15.06 3.07 15.16
N LEU A 87 15.65 4.25 14.89
CA LEU A 87 15.04 5.28 14.06
C LEU A 87 14.90 4.84 12.60
N HIS A 88 13.83 5.30 11.95
CA HIS A 88 13.54 4.99 10.55
C HIS A 88 14.18 6.02 9.62
N TYR A 89 14.71 5.54 8.50
CA TYR A 89 15.30 6.39 7.44
C TYR A 89 14.79 5.96 6.08
N ASP A 90 14.65 6.92 5.16
CA ASP A 90 14.34 6.61 3.77
C ASP A 90 15.52 5.87 3.12
N ILE A 91 15.25 4.73 2.49
CA ILE A 91 16.27 3.87 1.86
C ILE A 91 16.73 4.40 0.49
N GLY A 92 16.11 5.47 -0.01
CA GLY A 92 16.38 6.07 -1.31
C GLY A 92 15.82 5.27 -2.48
N ASP A 93 15.91 5.84 -3.66
CA ASP A 93 15.21 5.33 -4.84
C ASP A 93 15.77 4.00 -5.35
N LYS A 94 17.09 3.87 -5.43
CA LYS A 94 17.73 2.65 -5.94
C LYS A 94 17.27 1.41 -5.19
N ARG A 95 17.33 1.46 -3.84
CA ARG A 95 16.89 0.33 -2.99
C ARG A 95 15.38 0.11 -3.07
N SER A 96 14.60 1.17 -3.22
CA SER A 96 13.14 1.09 -3.42
C SER A 96 12.78 0.42 -4.74
N TRP A 97 13.50 0.72 -5.82
CA TRP A 97 13.34 0.08 -7.12
C TRP A 97 13.72 -1.40 -7.07
N ASP A 98 14.80 -1.75 -6.38
CA ASP A 98 15.25 -3.13 -6.23
C ASP A 98 14.22 -3.96 -5.46
N LYS A 99 13.71 -3.43 -4.33
CA LYS A 99 12.62 -4.05 -3.57
C LYS A 99 11.39 -4.29 -4.44
N THR A 100 10.98 -3.28 -5.20
CA THR A 100 9.78 -3.34 -6.04
C THR A 100 9.95 -4.31 -7.20
N SER A 101 11.13 -4.31 -7.83
CA SER A 101 11.47 -5.28 -8.88
C SER A 101 11.45 -6.70 -8.35
N GLN A 102 11.95 -6.94 -7.14
CA GLN A 102 11.88 -8.24 -6.49
C GLN A 102 10.43 -8.68 -6.25
N ALA A 103 9.60 -7.81 -5.66
CA ALA A 103 8.20 -8.12 -5.38
C ALA A 103 7.37 -8.37 -6.66
N LEU A 104 7.68 -7.69 -7.77
CA LEU A 104 7.06 -7.92 -9.08
C LEU A 104 7.45 -9.27 -9.70
N ARG A 105 8.68 -9.75 -9.48
CA ARG A 105 9.19 -11.02 -10.02
C ARG A 105 8.56 -12.25 -9.37
N GLU A 106 8.22 -12.17 -8.09
CA GLU A 106 7.62 -13.28 -7.35
C GLU A 106 6.27 -13.69 -7.97
N GLY A 107 6.03 -14.98 -8.18
CA GLY A 107 4.77 -15.51 -8.71
C GLY A 107 4.51 -15.26 -10.21
N GLN A 108 5.51 -14.82 -10.98
CA GLN A 108 5.34 -14.53 -12.41
C GLN A 108 4.95 -15.76 -13.26
N THR A 109 5.40 -16.96 -12.88
CA THR A 109 5.03 -18.21 -13.57
C THR A 109 3.52 -18.44 -13.54
N GLU A 110 2.91 -18.32 -12.35
CA GLU A 110 1.47 -18.51 -12.15
C GLU A 110 0.66 -17.44 -12.88
N ILE A 111 1.13 -16.19 -12.87
CA ILE A 111 0.44 -15.07 -13.53
C ILE A 111 0.44 -15.25 -15.04
N ARG A 112 1.55 -15.71 -15.63
CA ARG A 112 1.63 -15.99 -17.07
C ARG A 112 0.72 -17.14 -17.48
N ALA A 113 0.63 -18.19 -16.66
CA ALA A 113 -0.29 -19.29 -16.89
C ALA A 113 -1.76 -18.82 -16.87
N LYS A 114 -2.14 -18.00 -15.88
CA LYS A 114 -3.48 -17.41 -15.79
C LYS A 114 -3.81 -16.53 -16.99
N LEU A 115 -2.89 -15.66 -17.41
CA LEU A 115 -3.09 -14.81 -18.59
C LEU A 115 -3.29 -15.61 -19.88
N ALA A 116 -2.59 -16.75 -20.03
CA ALA A 116 -2.78 -17.64 -21.17
C ALA A 116 -4.16 -18.34 -21.13
N GLU A 117 -4.55 -18.87 -19.97
CA GLU A 117 -5.85 -19.52 -19.78
C GLU A 117 -7.02 -18.54 -19.99
N GLU A 118 -6.92 -17.31 -19.48
CA GLU A 118 -7.93 -16.26 -19.68
C GLU A 118 -8.06 -15.87 -21.16
N ALA A 119 -6.95 -15.83 -21.90
CA ALA A 119 -6.96 -15.53 -23.34
C ALA A 119 -7.63 -16.63 -24.18
N GLU A 120 -7.56 -17.89 -23.76
CA GLU A 120 -8.26 -19.01 -24.41
C GLU A 120 -9.76 -19.02 -24.11
N LYS A 121 -10.16 -18.70 -22.88
CA LYS A 121 -11.55 -18.83 -22.41
C LYS A 121 -12.43 -17.63 -22.73
N GLN A 122 -11.88 -16.43 -22.84
CA GLN A 122 -12.68 -15.20 -22.99
C GLN A 122 -12.13 -14.28 -24.07
N PRO A 123 -12.86 -14.02 -25.18
CA PRO A 123 -12.49 -12.96 -26.10
C PRO A 123 -12.55 -11.55 -25.45
N ASN A 124 -13.32 -11.36 -24.36
CA ASN A 124 -13.34 -10.13 -23.56
C ASN A 124 -12.08 -9.92 -22.68
N GLY A 125 -11.24 -10.93 -22.47
CA GLY A 125 -9.91 -10.75 -21.88
C GLY A 125 -9.01 -9.81 -22.69
N ALA A 126 -9.42 -9.53 -23.94
CA ALA A 126 -8.82 -8.52 -24.81
C ALA A 126 -8.81 -7.11 -24.20
N ASP A 127 -9.76 -6.74 -23.33
CA ASP A 127 -9.85 -5.37 -22.81
C ASP A 127 -8.68 -5.00 -21.90
N LYS A 128 -8.32 -5.88 -20.94
CA LYS A 128 -7.14 -5.68 -20.08
C LYS A 128 -5.85 -5.72 -20.87
N VAL A 129 -5.72 -6.69 -21.78
CA VAL A 129 -4.54 -6.83 -22.64
C VAL A 129 -4.38 -5.59 -23.53
N ARG A 130 -5.48 -5.00 -24.03
CA ARG A 130 -5.47 -3.74 -24.78
C ARG A 130 -5.03 -2.58 -23.90
N GLU A 131 -5.53 -2.46 -22.67
CA GLU A 131 -5.08 -1.45 -21.70
C GLU A 131 -3.57 -1.58 -21.44
N TYR A 132 -3.05 -2.79 -21.20
CA TYR A 132 -1.61 -3.00 -20.99
C TYR A 132 -0.78 -2.65 -22.21
N LYS A 133 -1.22 -3.04 -23.41
CA LYS A 133 -0.54 -2.65 -24.66
C LYS A 133 -0.49 -1.13 -24.81
N GLN A 134 -1.59 -0.44 -24.53
CA GLN A 134 -1.66 1.02 -24.57
C GLN A 134 -0.70 1.67 -23.56
N VAL A 135 -0.71 1.20 -22.30
CA VAL A 135 0.21 1.68 -21.26
C VAL A 135 1.68 1.51 -21.68
N ILE A 136 2.04 0.38 -22.29
CA ILE A 136 3.40 0.11 -22.76
C ILE A 136 3.76 1.01 -23.96
N SER A 137 2.87 1.13 -24.96
CA SER A 137 3.13 1.94 -26.16
C SER A 137 3.27 3.42 -25.84
N GLU A 138 2.45 3.93 -24.92
CA GLU A 138 2.46 5.34 -24.50
C GLU A 138 3.41 5.62 -23.34
N GLN A 139 4.10 4.60 -22.80
CA GLN A 139 5.01 4.72 -21.66
C GLN A 139 4.33 5.29 -20.39
N ASN A 140 3.02 5.07 -20.25
CA ASN A 140 2.15 5.64 -19.22
C ASN A 140 2.16 4.86 -17.89
N PHE A 141 3.30 4.28 -17.53
CA PHE A 141 3.44 3.41 -16.34
C PHE A 141 3.13 4.13 -15.02
N PHE A 142 3.56 5.39 -14.88
CA PHE A 142 3.31 6.18 -13.68
C PHE A 142 1.82 6.44 -13.50
N ASN A 143 1.13 6.87 -14.56
CA ASN A 143 -0.31 7.11 -14.54
C ASN A 143 -1.09 5.83 -14.20
N PHE A 144 -0.68 4.69 -14.78
CA PHE A 144 -1.26 3.40 -14.43
C PHE A 144 -1.04 3.06 -12.95
N ALA A 145 0.17 3.21 -12.43
CA ALA A 145 0.47 2.94 -11.02
C ALA A 145 -0.30 3.88 -10.08
N MET A 146 -0.42 5.17 -10.41
CA MET A 146 -1.22 6.14 -9.66
C MET A 146 -2.71 5.81 -9.69
N LYS A 147 -3.28 5.45 -10.85
CA LYS A 147 -4.66 4.98 -10.97
C LYS A 147 -4.93 3.78 -10.05
N MET A 148 -4.03 2.80 -10.04
CA MET A 148 -4.12 1.63 -9.15
C MET A 148 -3.93 2.01 -7.67
N LEU A 149 -3.12 3.02 -7.37
CA LEU A 149 -2.92 3.46 -5.99
C LEU A 149 -4.13 4.25 -5.47
N HIS A 150 -4.72 5.13 -6.27
CA HIS A 150 -5.94 5.85 -5.93
C HIS A 150 -7.10 4.88 -5.66
N SER A 151 -7.30 3.86 -6.51
CA SER A 151 -8.37 2.87 -6.30
C SER A 151 -8.23 2.06 -5.01
N LEU A 152 -7.02 1.97 -4.43
CA LEU A 152 -6.78 1.33 -3.15
C LEU A 152 -7.09 2.22 -1.94
N TYR A 153 -7.04 3.54 -2.09
CA TYR A 153 -7.29 4.52 -1.02
C TYR A 153 -8.69 5.11 -1.05
N GLU A 154 -9.37 5.09 -2.19
CA GLU A 154 -10.77 5.49 -2.35
C GLU A 154 -11.64 4.25 -2.61
N PRO A 155 -11.89 3.40 -1.59
CA PRO A 155 -12.65 2.19 -1.80
C PRO A 155 -14.15 2.44 -2.08
N ASP A 156 -14.66 3.67 -1.95
CA ASP A 156 -16.05 4.04 -2.28
C ASP A 156 -16.24 5.58 -2.26
N SER A 157 -16.08 6.26 -3.39
CA SER A 157 -16.90 7.45 -3.69
C SER A 157 -18.18 7.01 -4.40
N GLY A 158 -19.00 6.20 -3.70
CA GLY A 158 -20.42 6.07 -4.00
C GLY A 158 -20.83 5.34 -5.28
N SER A 159 -20.22 4.21 -5.63
CA SER A 159 -20.88 3.23 -6.51
C SER A 159 -20.98 1.89 -5.80
N THR A 160 -21.91 1.83 -4.85
CA THR A 160 -22.43 0.53 -4.42
C THR A 160 -23.16 -0.06 -5.62
N ALA A 161 -22.69 -1.21 -6.12
CA ALA A 161 -23.29 -1.92 -7.26
C ALA A 161 -24.80 -2.24 -7.06
N CYS A 162 -25.31 -2.09 -5.84
CA CYS A 162 -26.73 -2.00 -5.57
C CYS A 162 -27.03 -0.64 -4.92
N GLY A 163 -27.97 0.13 -5.47
CA GLY A 163 -28.25 1.50 -5.05
C GLY A 163 -28.54 1.67 -3.54
N PRO A 164 -28.70 2.92 -3.06
CA PRO A 164 -28.71 3.26 -1.63
C PRO A 164 -29.80 2.56 -0.79
N ASN A 165 -30.80 1.94 -1.43
CA ASN A 165 -31.88 1.18 -0.79
C ASN A 165 -31.67 -0.33 -0.73
N CYS A 166 -30.53 -0.84 -1.18
CA CYS A 166 -30.19 -2.26 -1.15
C CYS A 166 -30.04 -2.81 0.28
N ALA A 167 -30.44 -4.07 0.49
CA ALA A 167 -30.33 -4.74 1.79
C ALA A 167 -28.90 -4.73 2.38
N HIS A 168 -27.87 -4.79 1.52
CA HIS A 168 -26.46 -4.66 1.91
C HIS A 168 -26.13 -3.25 2.42
N ALA A 169 -26.63 -2.20 1.76
CA ALA A 169 -26.41 -0.80 2.14
C ALA A 169 -27.11 -0.47 3.48
N ARG A 170 -28.33 -0.99 3.70
CA ARG A 170 -29.07 -0.84 4.97
C ARG A 170 -28.36 -1.51 6.14
N ARG A 171 -27.75 -2.69 5.93
CA ARG A 171 -26.96 -3.40 6.94
C ARG A 171 -25.70 -2.62 7.36
N ARG A 172 -25.08 -1.87 6.43
CA ARG A 172 -23.94 -0.97 6.71
C ARG A 172 -24.37 0.24 7.56
N GLN A 173 -25.55 0.82 7.29
CA GLN A 173 -26.09 1.94 8.08
C GLN A 173 -26.48 1.53 9.51
N THR A 174 -27.04 0.33 9.69
CA THR A 174 -27.39 -0.17 11.03
C THR A 174 -26.16 -0.41 11.91
N LEU A 175 -25.02 -0.79 11.32
CA LEU A 175 -23.75 -0.94 12.05
C LEU A 175 -23.11 0.40 12.42
N SER A 176 -23.38 1.45 11.64
CA SER A 176 -22.88 2.81 11.94
C SER A 176 -23.72 3.57 12.97
N ARG A 177 -24.95 3.12 13.27
CA ARG A 177 -25.88 3.76 14.23
C ARG A 177 -25.90 3.11 15.61
N GLY A 178 -25.12 2.06 15.83
CA GLY A 178 -24.90 1.54 17.19
C GLY A 178 -24.03 2.52 17.95
N ASP A 179 -24.59 3.21 18.95
CA ASP A 179 -23.86 4.13 19.83
C ASP A 179 -22.64 3.41 20.42
N ALA A 180 -21.46 3.66 19.86
CA ALA A 180 -20.20 3.14 20.37
C ALA A 180 -20.02 3.50 21.86
N ALA A 181 -20.60 4.63 22.30
CA ALA A 181 -20.64 5.06 23.68
C ALA A 181 -21.53 4.21 24.61
N ALA A 182 -22.57 3.55 24.08
CA ALA A 182 -23.41 2.62 24.84
C ALA A 182 -22.71 1.25 24.98
N LEU A 183 -22.06 0.77 23.91
CA LEU A 183 -21.26 -0.46 23.95
C LEU A 183 -20.05 -0.32 24.89
N HIS A 184 -19.36 0.83 24.85
CA HIS A 184 -18.22 1.09 25.73
C HIS A 184 -18.63 1.18 27.21
N ARG A 185 -19.79 1.78 27.51
CA ARG A 185 -20.36 1.80 28.88
C ARG A 185 -20.77 0.41 29.37
N ALA A 186 -21.37 -0.41 28.52
CA ALA A 186 -21.76 -1.78 28.87
C ALA A 186 -20.53 -2.67 29.16
N MET A 187 -19.42 -2.47 28.45
CA MET A 187 -18.16 -3.20 28.71
C MET A 187 -17.49 -2.79 30.03
N GLN A 188 -17.56 -1.51 30.42
CA GLN A 188 -17.00 -1.03 31.69
C GLN A 188 -17.77 -1.55 32.91
N LEU A 189 -19.06 -1.85 32.77
CA LEU A 189 -19.88 -2.43 33.85
C LEU A 189 -19.65 -3.93 34.07
N GLN A 190 -19.09 -4.64 33.08
CA GLN A 190 -18.76 -6.06 33.20
C GLN A 190 -17.39 -6.32 33.84
N PHE A 191 -16.50 -5.32 33.84
CA PHE A 191 -15.15 -5.43 34.41
C PHE A 191 -14.81 -4.15 35.18
N PRO A 192 -15.30 -3.99 36.43
CA PRO A 192 -14.91 -2.86 37.25
C PRO A 192 -13.38 -2.90 37.50
N PRO A 193 -12.70 -1.73 37.54
CA PRO A 193 -11.28 -1.68 37.86
C PRO A 193 -11.04 -2.25 39.27
N PRO A 194 -9.91 -2.93 39.51
CA PRO A 194 -9.58 -3.43 40.83
C PRO A 194 -9.44 -2.26 41.81
N PRO A 195 -9.90 -2.40 43.07
CA PRO A 195 -9.85 -1.34 44.05
C PRO A 195 -8.40 -0.92 44.34
N ASP A 196 -8.15 0.38 44.28
CA ASP A 196 -6.86 0.99 44.59
C ASP A 196 -6.38 0.56 45.98
N ALA A 197 -5.12 0.13 46.03
CA ALA A 197 -4.41 -0.17 47.26
C ALA A 197 -4.42 1.09 48.14
N VAL A 198 -5.02 0.93 49.32
CA VAL A 198 -5.13 1.92 50.38
C VAL A 198 -3.76 2.56 50.64
N ALA A 199 -3.70 3.88 50.47
CA ALA A 199 -2.66 4.71 51.05
C ALA A 199 -2.71 4.51 52.57
N GLN A 200 -1.74 3.80 53.12
CA GLN A 200 -1.50 3.74 54.56
C GLN A 200 -0.55 4.88 54.91
N THR A 201 -1.06 5.80 55.72
CA THR A 201 -0.32 6.65 56.66
C THR A 201 0.51 5.83 57.62
#